data_AF-A0A7J2TMA1-F1
#
_entry.id   AF-A0A7J2TMA1-F1
#
_cell.length_a   1.000
_cell.length_b   1.000
_cell.length_c   1.000
_cell.angle_alpha   90.00
_cell.angle_beta   90.00
_cell.angle_gamma   90.00
#
_symmetry.space_group_name_H-M   'P 1'
#
loop_
_entity.id
_entity.type
_entity.pdbx_description
1 polymer ?
#
loop_
_entity_poly.entity_id
_entity_poly.type
_entity_poly.pdbx_seq_one_letter_code
_entity_poly.pdbx_strand_id
1 'polypeptide(L)'
;MKKPQKTTILLTLFTVLTIISLTTIYITHQTPTEETTTNTLCKYTSTATYDYTATLEPNTIYNNKTTLTPDEGTLYTKITKQINITLTYTFHTTIPSDATITYSLTQTLKTTTWSYTLNQTTQTTTSQKIIQITLQPVNPTALTTLKTQIEQETGTSTTTYTLEITPTFTINANTTAGPIQQTFTPTLTINFQRTSEGDTITIQDLHQTKTDALTENQTKTRQDILLQRNTSYILIAISAAGLAFSTYFYTKTKPKTEEIPLEKLLQPYKDLIIEATESPKTPPETTTINIKDIKELAKTAEILAKPIILTKKPKPTLTIIDQNITYQHTP
;
A
#
# COMPACT_ATOMS: atom_id res chain seq x y z
N MET A 1 -12.78 60.38 12.31
CA MET A 1 -11.56 59.68 11.83
C MET A 1 -11.94 58.64 10.79
N LYS A 2 -11.29 58.64 9.61
CA LYS A 2 -11.56 57.70 8.50
C LYS A 2 -11.27 56.26 8.94
N LYS A 3 -12.21 55.34 8.63
CA LYS A 3 -12.16 53.89 8.92
C LYS A 3 -10.80 53.26 8.58
N PRO A 4 -10.31 52.27 9.35
CA PRO A 4 -9.10 51.48 9.06
C PRO A 4 -9.31 50.48 7.90
N GLN A 5 -9.98 50.90 6.82
CA GLN A 5 -10.40 50.03 5.73
C GLN A 5 -9.18 49.52 4.93
N LYS A 6 -8.16 50.35 4.74
CA LYS A 6 -6.95 50.00 3.98
C LYS A 6 -6.05 49.01 4.71
N THR A 7 -5.86 49.17 6.03
CA THR A 7 -5.02 48.26 6.83
C THR A 7 -5.68 46.89 7.03
N THR A 8 -7.01 46.86 7.12
CA THR A 8 -7.79 45.61 7.16
C THR A 8 -7.67 44.85 5.84
N ILE A 9 -7.82 45.51 4.69
CA ILE A 9 -7.68 44.88 3.36
C ILE A 9 -6.28 44.29 3.18
N LEU A 10 -5.23 45.03 3.57
CA LEU A 10 -3.84 44.57 3.45
C LEU A 10 -3.58 43.33 4.33
N LEU A 11 -4.10 43.32 5.55
CA LEU A 11 -3.99 42.19 6.48
C LEU A 11 -4.69 40.94 5.94
N THR A 12 -5.93 41.09 5.43
CA THR A 12 -6.68 39.97 4.84
C THR A 12 -5.95 39.41 3.61
N LEU A 13 -5.45 40.28 2.73
CA LEU A 13 -4.70 39.87 1.53
C LEU A 13 -3.46 39.04 1.88
N PHE A 14 -2.61 39.54 2.78
CA PHE A 14 -1.39 38.82 3.16
C PHE A 14 -1.68 37.54 3.95
N THR A 15 -2.76 37.51 4.73
CA THR A 15 -3.19 36.27 5.43
C THR A 15 -3.54 35.18 4.43
N VAL A 16 -4.37 35.50 3.41
CA VAL A 16 -4.72 34.55 2.35
C VAL A 16 -3.48 34.12 1.56
N LEU A 17 -2.60 35.07 1.22
CA LEU A 17 -1.37 34.78 0.49
C LEU A 17 -0.44 33.84 1.27
N THR A 18 -0.30 34.03 2.59
CA THR A 18 0.49 33.15 3.45
C THR A 18 -0.08 31.74 3.47
N ILE A 19 -1.40 31.59 3.59
CA ILE A 19 -2.06 30.27 3.53
C ILE A 19 -1.76 29.56 2.20
N ILE A 20 -1.94 30.26 1.07
CA ILE A 20 -1.64 29.71 -0.26
C ILE A 20 -0.16 29.28 -0.36
N SER A 21 0.77 30.10 0.15
CA SER A 21 2.20 29.78 0.12
C SER A 21 2.55 28.55 0.96
N LEU A 22 1.97 28.40 2.15
CA LEU A 22 2.16 27.22 3.01
C LEU A 22 1.64 25.96 2.33
N THR A 23 0.45 26.02 1.71
CA THR A 23 -0.11 24.90 0.94
C THR A 23 0.80 24.53 -0.23
N THR A 24 1.37 25.51 -0.93
CA THR A 24 2.26 25.25 -2.08
C THR A 24 3.58 24.59 -1.64
N ILE A 25 4.18 25.03 -0.53
CA ILE A 25 5.36 24.39 0.06
C ILE A 25 5.05 22.95 0.45
N TYR A 26 3.91 22.74 1.12
CA TYR A 26 3.49 21.41 1.56
C TYR A 26 3.32 20.43 0.40
N ILE A 27 2.70 20.86 -0.71
CA ILE A 27 2.53 20.03 -1.90
C ILE A 27 3.89 19.74 -2.55
N THR A 28 4.71 20.77 -2.77
CA THR A 28 6.00 20.62 -3.47
C THR A 28 7.03 19.80 -2.69
N HIS A 29 6.93 19.71 -1.37
CA HIS A 29 7.78 18.83 -0.56
C HIS A 29 7.34 17.37 -0.55
N GLN A 30 6.06 17.10 -0.79
CA GLN A 30 5.59 15.74 -0.99
C GLN A 30 5.94 15.19 -2.37
N THR A 31 6.14 16.06 -3.37
CA THR A 31 6.64 15.64 -4.68
C THR A 31 8.14 15.33 -4.60
N PRO A 32 8.59 14.11 -4.95
CA PRO A 32 10.00 13.76 -4.97
C PRO A 32 10.80 14.65 -5.93
N THR A 33 12.04 14.98 -5.56
CA THR A 33 12.97 15.72 -6.43
C THR A 33 13.77 14.83 -7.36
N GLU A 34 13.65 13.53 -7.20
CA GLU A 34 14.33 12.52 -7.98
C GLU A 34 13.30 11.53 -8.52
N GLU A 35 13.46 11.19 -9.79
CA GLU A 35 12.67 10.18 -10.48
C GLU A 35 13.61 9.08 -10.92
N THR A 36 13.42 7.88 -10.37
CA THR A 36 14.18 6.69 -10.76
C THR A 36 13.42 5.96 -11.85
N THR A 37 14.02 5.85 -13.04
CA THR A 37 13.50 5.04 -14.13
C THR A 37 14.33 3.77 -14.25
N THR A 38 13.68 2.61 -14.23
CA THR A 38 14.33 1.31 -14.45
C THR A 38 14.33 1.00 -15.94
N ASN A 39 15.49 1.04 -16.57
CA ASN A 39 15.67 0.69 -17.98
C ASN A 39 16.09 -0.78 -18.09
N THR A 40 15.43 -1.55 -18.96
CA THR A 40 15.85 -2.92 -19.27
C THR A 40 16.98 -2.90 -20.28
N LEU A 41 18.16 -3.39 -19.90
CA LEU A 41 19.34 -3.45 -20.76
C LEU A 41 19.39 -4.74 -21.59
N CYS A 42 19.00 -5.87 -21.00
CA CYS A 42 18.99 -7.17 -21.65
C CYS A 42 17.90 -8.05 -21.04
N LYS A 43 17.06 -8.67 -21.87
CA LYS A 43 16.12 -9.70 -21.43
C LYS A 43 16.65 -11.06 -21.87
N TYR A 44 16.57 -12.05 -20.99
CA TYR A 44 17.00 -13.41 -21.27
C TYR A 44 15.94 -14.43 -20.85
N THR A 45 15.90 -15.56 -21.55
CA THR A 45 14.87 -16.58 -21.36
C THR A 45 15.43 -17.96 -21.60
N SER A 46 15.19 -18.84 -20.64
CA SER A 46 15.39 -20.29 -20.75
C SER A 46 14.04 -20.94 -21.01
N THR A 47 13.99 -21.82 -22.02
CA THR A 47 12.80 -22.58 -22.38
C THR A 47 13.16 -24.06 -22.45
N ALA A 48 12.32 -24.91 -21.87
CA ALA A 48 12.36 -26.34 -22.03
C ALA A 48 11.04 -26.83 -22.63
N THR A 49 11.17 -27.63 -23.68
CA THR A 49 10.04 -28.28 -24.33
C THR A 49 10.31 -29.78 -24.39
N TYR A 50 9.39 -30.55 -23.84
CA TYR A 50 9.38 -32.00 -23.89
C TYR A 50 8.39 -32.44 -24.97
N ASP A 51 8.83 -33.39 -25.76
CA ASP A 51 7.98 -34.14 -26.66
C ASP A 51 8.09 -35.63 -26.32
N TYR A 52 7.04 -36.39 -26.59
CA TYR A 52 7.04 -37.82 -26.33
C TYR A 52 6.31 -38.63 -27.40
N THR A 53 6.72 -39.88 -27.52
CA THR A 53 6.01 -40.89 -28.32
C THR A 53 5.87 -42.16 -27.49
N ALA A 54 4.63 -42.49 -27.14
CA ALA A 54 4.29 -43.72 -26.45
C ALA A 54 4.13 -44.85 -27.48
N THR A 55 4.92 -45.91 -27.35
CA THR A 55 4.75 -47.14 -28.15
C THR A 55 3.74 -48.05 -27.46
N LEU A 56 2.74 -48.49 -28.20
CA LEU A 56 1.66 -49.34 -27.71
C LEU A 56 1.84 -50.80 -28.14
N GLU A 57 1.36 -51.70 -27.29
CA GLU A 57 1.05 -53.09 -27.67
C GLU A 57 -0.21 -53.14 -28.54
N PRO A 58 -0.43 -54.21 -29.33
CA PRO A 58 -1.66 -54.39 -30.10
C PRO A 58 -2.91 -54.20 -29.24
N ASN A 59 -3.83 -53.36 -29.68
CA ASN A 59 -4.96 -52.91 -28.88
C ASN A 59 -6.18 -52.57 -29.74
N THR A 60 -7.37 -52.85 -29.23
CA THR A 60 -8.63 -52.56 -29.94
C THR A 60 -9.08 -51.12 -29.76
N ILE A 61 -8.79 -50.49 -28.62
CA ILE A 61 -9.25 -49.14 -28.27
C ILE A 61 -8.71 -48.05 -29.21
N TYR A 62 -7.51 -48.25 -29.77
CA TYR A 62 -6.93 -47.36 -30.77
C TYR A 62 -6.81 -48.02 -32.15
N ASN A 63 -7.69 -48.99 -32.49
CA ASN A 63 -7.73 -49.65 -33.80
C ASN A 63 -6.36 -50.20 -34.24
N ASN A 64 -5.63 -50.86 -33.33
CA ASN A 64 -4.28 -51.39 -33.52
C ASN A 64 -3.21 -50.34 -33.88
N LYS A 65 -3.41 -49.06 -33.54
CA LYS A 65 -2.32 -48.07 -33.55
C LYS A 65 -1.17 -48.54 -32.66
N THR A 66 0.05 -48.36 -33.15
CA THR A 66 1.30 -48.75 -32.47
C THR A 66 1.95 -47.60 -31.71
N THR A 67 1.51 -46.36 -31.93
CA THR A 67 2.06 -45.17 -31.26
C THR A 67 0.98 -44.15 -30.91
N LEU A 68 1.22 -43.39 -29.84
CA LEU A 68 0.49 -42.18 -29.50
C LEU A 68 1.46 -41.04 -29.18
N THR A 69 1.16 -39.84 -29.68
CA THR A 69 1.84 -38.57 -29.36
C THR A 69 0.99 -37.75 -28.36
N PRO A 70 1.46 -36.59 -27.87
CA PRO A 70 0.62 -35.71 -27.06
C PRO A 70 -0.74 -35.44 -27.72
N ASP A 71 -1.79 -35.37 -26.90
CA ASP A 71 -3.16 -35.05 -27.29
C ASP A 71 -3.88 -36.06 -28.22
N GLU A 72 -3.29 -37.22 -28.52
CA GLU A 72 -3.93 -38.27 -29.35
C GLU A 72 -4.84 -39.25 -28.57
N GLY A 73 -4.84 -39.20 -27.23
CA GLY A 73 -5.71 -40.04 -26.39
C GLY A 73 -5.11 -40.35 -25.00
N THR A 74 -5.86 -41.13 -24.22
CA THR A 74 -5.46 -41.54 -22.86
C THR A 74 -4.40 -42.65 -22.91
N LEU A 75 -3.23 -42.44 -22.31
CA LEU A 75 -2.25 -43.51 -22.19
C LEU A 75 -2.71 -44.51 -21.12
N TYR A 76 -3.07 -45.72 -21.53
CA TYR A 76 -3.38 -46.80 -20.61
C TYR A 76 -2.11 -47.58 -20.27
N THR A 77 -1.82 -47.74 -18.98
CA THR A 77 -0.58 -48.34 -18.48
C THR A 77 -0.39 -49.76 -19.01
N LYS A 78 -1.48 -50.55 -19.12
CA LYS A 78 -1.43 -51.96 -19.53
C LYS A 78 -1.04 -52.20 -21.00
N ILE A 79 -1.30 -51.23 -21.88
CA ILE A 79 -0.99 -51.37 -23.31
C ILE A 79 0.21 -50.51 -23.72
N THR A 80 0.76 -49.70 -22.81
CA THR A 80 1.90 -48.83 -23.11
C THR A 80 3.19 -49.60 -22.84
N LYS A 81 3.90 -49.96 -23.92
CA LYS A 81 5.16 -50.71 -23.84
C LYS A 81 6.31 -49.84 -23.35
N GLN A 82 6.43 -48.64 -23.91
CA GLN A 82 7.47 -47.68 -23.55
C GLN A 82 7.07 -46.26 -23.98
N ILE A 83 7.65 -45.24 -23.36
CA ILE A 83 7.48 -43.84 -23.71
C ILE A 83 8.86 -43.26 -24.01
N ASN A 84 9.08 -42.85 -25.25
CA ASN A 84 10.31 -42.18 -25.68
C ASN A 84 10.12 -40.69 -25.51
N ILE A 85 11.06 -40.02 -24.85
CA ILE A 85 10.92 -38.60 -24.52
C ILE A 85 12.16 -37.86 -25.02
N THR A 86 11.94 -36.71 -25.65
CA THR A 86 12.99 -35.78 -26.08
C THR A 86 12.79 -34.45 -25.39
N LEU A 87 13.85 -33.92 -24.80
CA LEU A 87 13.89 -32.58 -24.23
C LEU A 87 14.67 -31.66 -25.17
N THR A 88 14.04 -30.58 -25.59
CA THR A 88 14.69 -29.47 -26.28
C THR A 88 14.78 -28.28 -25.33
N TYR A 89 16.01 -27.91 -24.98
CA TYR A 89 16.31 -26.72 -24.19
C TYR A 89 16.83 -25.60 -25.10
N THR A 90 16.36 -24.37 -24.87
CA THR A 90 16.84 -23.18 -25.57
C THR A 90 17.11 -22.04 -24.60
N PHE A 91 18.26 -21.40 -24.73
CA PHE A 91 18.61 -20.15 -24.04
C PHE A 91 18.66 -19.00 -25.05
N HIS A 92 17.88 -17.96 -24.80
CA HIS A 92 17.77 -16.79 -25.66
C HIS A 92 18.06 -15.51 -24.88
N THR A 93 18.73 -14.55 -25.53
CA THR A 93 19.03 -13.21 -25.00
C THR A 93 18.69 -12.17 -26.06
N THR A 94 18.16 -11.00 -25.66
CA THR A 94 17.79 -9.94 -26.61
C THR A 94 18.99 -9.27 -27.26
N ILE A 95 20.15 -9.31 -26.61
CA ILE A 95 21.44 -8.87 -27.16
C ILE A 95 22.38 -10.07 -27.31
N PRO A 96 23.40 -10.00 -28.19
CA PRO A 96 24.40 -11.05 -28.33
C PRO A 96 25.06 -11.41 -26.98
N SER A 97 25.33 -12.70 -26.80
CA SER A 97 25.87 -13.25 -25.56
C SER A 97 26.77 -14.45 -25.84
N ASP A 98 27.85 -14.56 -25.08
CA ASP A 98 28.66 -15.78 -25.02
C ASP A 98 28.21 -16.57 -23.80
N ALA A 99 27.50 -17.67 -24.03
CA ALA A 99 26.89 -18.47 -22.98
C ALA A 99 27.60 -19.81 -22.82
N THR A 100 27.86 -20.17 -21.58
CA THR A 100 28.29 -21.50 -21.15
C THR A 100 27.16 -22.10 -20.32
N ILE A 101 26.65 -23.24 -20.75
CA ILE A 101 25.55 -23.94 -20.10
C ILE A 101 26.08 -25.27 -19.58
N THR A 102 25.97 -25.47 -18.27
CA THR A 102 26.24 -26.75 -17.62
C THR A 102 24.91 -27.38 -17.25
N TYR A 103 24.73 -28.65 -17.58
CA TYR A 103 23.51 -29.37 -17.27
C TYR A 103 23.72 -30.80 -16.80
N SER A 104 22.80 -31.27 -15.98
CA SER A 104 22.68 -32.66 -15.52
C SER A 104 21.21 -33.01 -15.37
N LEU A 105 20.89 -34.29 -15.35
CA LEU A 105 19.52 -34.76 -15.25
C LEU A 105 19.38 -35.81 -14.15
N THR A 106 18.32 -35.68 -13.37
CA THR A 106 17.95 -36.64 -12.32
C THR A 106 16.56 -37.21 -12.62
N GLN A 107 16.41 -38.52 -12.50
CA GLN A 107 15.13 -39.22 -12.59
C GLN A 107 14.78 -39.78 -11.23
N THR A 108 13.59 -39.47 -10.73
CA THR A 108 13.15 -39.88 -9.40
C THR A 108 11.77 -40.49 -9.47
N LEU A 109 11.65 -41.71 -8.95
CA LEU A 109 10.37 -42.39 -8.73
C LEU A 109 9.87 -42.03 -7.33
N LYS A 110 8.65 -41.49 -7.24
CA LYS A 110 8.07 -40.98 -6.00
C LYS A 110 6.70 -41.58 -5.75
N THR A 111 6.40 -41.74 -4.47
CA THR A 111 5.07 -41.98 -3.93
C THR A 111 4.79 -40.96 -2.83
N THR A 112 3.64 -41.06 -2.17
CA THR A 112 3.34 -40.23 -0.99
C THR A 112 4.22 -40.55 0.22
N THR A 113 4.84 -41.73 0.27
CA THR A 113 5.58 -42.22 1.45
C THR A 113 7.08 -42.34 1.23
N TRP A 114 7.54 -42.46 -0.01
CA TRP A 114 8.96 -42.61 -0.33
C TRP A 114 9.35 -41.99 -1.67
N SER A 115 10.65 -41.77 -1.84
CA SER A 115 11.27 -41.24 -3.05
C SER A 115 12.54 -42.01 -3.35
N TYR A 116 12.75 -42.44 -4.59
CA TYR A 116 13.87 -43.25 -5.03
C TYR A 116 14.48 -42.68 -6.32
N THR A 117 15.78 -42.35 -6.30
CA THR A 117 16.49 -41.85 -7.49
C THR A 117 16.86 -43.02 -8.40
N LEU A 118 16.27 -43.06 -9.60
CA LEU A 118 16.51 -44.10 -10.60
C LEU A 118 17.84 -43.92 -11.32
N ASN A 119 18.10 -42.68 -11.74
CA ASN A 119 19.25 -42.34 -12.56
C ASN A 119 19.64 -40.89 -12.31
N GLN A 120 20.93 -40.63 -12.41
CA GLN A 120 21.49 -39.29 -12.40
C GLN A 120 22.64 -39.23 -13.40
N THR A 121 22.57 -38.31 -14.36
CA THR A 121 23.65 -38.10 -15.33
C THR A 121 24.78 -37.30 -14.70
N THR A 122 26.00 -37.48 -15.20
CA THR A 122 27.09 -36.56 -14.91
C THR A 122 26.81 -35.19 -15.53
N GLN A 123 27.47 -34.15 -15.00
CA GLN A 123 27.37 -32.81 -15.56
C GLN A 123 28.06 -32.75 -16.92
N THR A 124 27.38 -32.12 -17.89
CA THR A 124 27.90 -31.82 -19.22
C THR A 124 27.90 -30.31 -19.42
N THR A 125 28.96 -29.77 -20.02
CA THR A 125 29.08 -28.34 -20.29
C THR A 125 29.17 -28.11 -21.79
N THR A 126 28.43 -27.12 -22.30
CA THR A 126 28.41 -26.76 -23.71
C THR A 126 28.25 -25.24 -23.89
N SER A 127 28.71 -24.73 -25.02
CA SER A 127 28.43 -23.35 -25.46
C SER A 127 27.21 -23.24 -26.39
N GLN A 128 26.59 -24.37 -26.73
CA GLN A 128 25.40 -24.40 -27.56
C GLN A 128 24.20 -23.86 -26.79
N LYS A 129 23.50 -22.88 -27.38
CA LYS A 129 22.29 -22.29 -26.80
C LYS A 129 21.03 -23.12 -27.03
N ILE A 130 21.08 -24.10 -27.93
CA ILE A 130 20.03 -25.08 -28.19
C ILE A 130 20.62 -26.45 -27.89
N ILE A 131 20.00 -27.19 -26.98
CA ILE A 131 20.46 -28.49 -26.52
C ILE A 131 19.31 -29.48 -26.67
N GLN A 132 19.52 -30.55 -27.41
CA GLN A 132 18.55 -31.63 -27.55
C GLN A 132 19.04 -32.85 -26.78
N ILE A 133 18.22 -33.34 -25.86
CA ILE A 133 18.52 -34.46 -24.98
C ILE A 133 17.48 -35.55 -25.21
N THR A 134 17.92 -36.68 -25.78
CA THR A 134 17.10 -37.89 -25.85
C THR A 134 17.19 -38.64 -24.52
N LEU A 135 16.06 -38.82 -23.86
CA LEU A 135 15.99 -39.49 -22.56
C LEU A 135 15.95 -41.01 -22.73
N GLN A 136 16.35 -41.73 -21.68
CA GLN A 136 16.13 -43.17 -21.64
C GLN A 136 14.62 -43.47 -21.70
N PRO A 137 14.19 -44.45 -22.53
CA PRO A 137 12.78 -44.78 -22.67
C PRO A 137 12.18 -45.20 -21.32
N VAL A 138 11.03 -44.62 -20.98
CA VAL A 138 10.29 -44.97 -19.77
C VAL A 138 9.50 -46.24 -20.04
N ASN A 139 9.77 -47.31 -19.29
CA ASN A 139 9.05 -48.58 -19.37
C ASN A 139 8.09 -48.71 -18.18
N PRO A 140 6.76 -48.58 -18.38
CA PRO A 140 5.76 -48.65 -17.30
C PRO A 140 5.82 -49.96 -16.50
N THR A 141 6.03 -51.10 -17.18
CA THR A 141 6.12 -52.42 -16.54
C THR A 141 7.34 -52.51 -15.64
N ALA A 142 8.51 -52.04 -16.10
CA ALA A 142 9.72 -52.04 -15.30
C ALA A 142 9.59 -51.16 -14.05
N LEU A 143 8.97 -49.98 -14.17
CA LEU A 143 8.71 -49.09 -13.03
C LEU A 143 7.73 -49.72 -12.04
N THR A 144 6.70 -50.41 -12.53
CA THR A 144 5.72 -51.11 -11.67
C THR A 144 6.40 -52.22 -10.87
N THR A 145 7.29 -52.99 -11.50
CA THR A 145 8.08 -54.03 -10.83
C THR A 145 8.97 -53.44 -9.73
N LEU A 146 9.70 -52.36 -10.03
CA LEU A 146 10.57 -51.70 -9.06
C LEU A 146 9.77 -51.11 -7.89
N LYS A 147 8.66 -50.44 -8.17
CA LYS A 147 7.74 -49.95 -7.12
C LYS A 147 7.30 -51.08 -6.20
N THR A 148 6.86 -52.20 -6.78
CA THR A 148 6.35 -53.35 -6.01
C THR A 148 7.45 -53.93 -5.11
N GLN A 149 8.69 -53.97 -5.59
CA GLN A 149 9.83 -54.40 -4.79
C GLN A 149 10.05 -53.48 -3.59
N ILE A 150 10.08 -52.15 -3.80
CA ILE A 150 10.26 -51.17 -2.71
C ILE A 150 9.08 -51.25 -1.72
N GLU A 151 7.86 -51.45 -2.20
CA GLU A 151 6.67 -51.64 -1.36
C GLU A 151 6.77 -52.89 -0.47
N GLN A 152 7.29 -54.01 -1.01
CA GLN A 152 7.56 -55.21 -0.24
C GLN A 152 8.65 -54.98 0.83
N GLU A 153 9.70 -54.22 0.50
CA GLU A 153 10.78 -53.90 1.44
C GLU A 153 10.32 -52.93 2.55
N THR A 154 9.44 -51.99 2.23
CA THR A 154 8.99 -50.93 3.15
C THR A 154 7.69 -51.26 3.89
N GLY A 155 6.97 -52.31 3.48
CA GLY A 155 5.63 -52.64 3.99
C GLY A 155 4.56 -51.62 3.58
N THR A 156 4.80 -50.81 2.55
CA THR A 156 3.85 -49.82 2.04
C THR A 156 3.07 -50.35 0.85
N SER A 157 1.95 -49.71 0.50
CA SER A 157 1.21 -50.00 -0.73
C SER A 157 0.50 -48.76 -1.22
N THR A 158 0.72 -48.37 -2.48
CA THR A 158 0.03 -47.27 -3.14
C THR A 158 -0.48 -47.68 -4.52
N THR A 159 -1.60 -47.11 -4.93
CA THR A 159 -2.16 -47.25 -6.28
C THR A 159 -1.67 -46.16 -7.24
N THR A 160 -0.95 -45.16 -6.73
CA THR A 160 -0.47 -44.01 -7.49
C THR A 160 1.00 -43.76 -7.22
N TYR A 161 1.76 -43.44 -8.27
CA TYR A 161 3.16 -43.08 -8.18
C TYR A 161 3.55 -42.17 -9.35
N THR A 162 4.66 -41.45 -9.19
CA THR A 162 5.10 -40.43 -10.14
C THR A 162 6.55 -40.66 -10.50
N LEU A 163 6.87 -40.58 -11.79
CA LEU A 163 8.24 -40.42 -12.27
C LEU A 163 8.47 -38.93 -12.59
N GLU A 164 9.40 -38.31 -11.89
CA GLU A 164 9.87 -36.97 -12.18
C GLU A 164 11.19 -37.04 -12.96
N ILE A 165 11.28 -36.27 -14.04
CA ILE A 165 12.54 -36.08 -14.78
C ILE A 165 12.94 -34.62 -14.67
N THR A 166 13.99 -34.36 -13.91
CA THR A 166 14.41 -33.02 -13.49
C THR A 166 15.82 -32.72 -14.00
N PRO A 167 15.98 -32.20 -15.22
CA PRO A 167 17.20 -31.51 -15.62
C PRO A 167 17.44 -30.26 -14.77
N THR A 168 18.72 -29.97 -14.53
CA THR A 168 19.18 -28.70 -13.97
C THR A 168 20.10 -28.05 -14.98
N PHE A 169 19.74 -26.88 -15.47
CA PHE A 169 20.57 -26.04 -16.33
C PHE A 169 21.12 -24.89 -15.50
N THR A 170 22.44 -24.76 -15.46
CA THR A 170 23.16 -23.61 -14.90
C THR A 170 23.78 -22.84 -16.05
N ILE A 171 23.31 -21.61 -16.25
CA ILE A 171 23.69 -20.74 -17.34
C ILE A 171 24.62 -19.66 -16.80
N ASN A 172 25.80 -19.53 -17.40
CA ASN A 172 26.70 -18.41 -17.21
C ASN A 172 26.91 -17.76 -18.58
N ALA A 173 26.40 -16.55 -18.77
CA ALA A 173 26.56 -15.84 -20.04
C ALA A 173 27.10 -14.43 -19.84
N ASN A 174 27.98 -13.99 -20.74
CA ASN A 174 28.48 -12.63 -20.74
C ASN A 174 27.81 -11.84 -21.87
N THR A 175 27.32 -10.65 -21.53
CA THR A 175 26.72 -9.72 -22.48
C THR A 175 27.36 -8.35 -22.34
N THR A 176 27.16 -7.47 -23.32
CA THR A 176 27.60 -6.07 -23.21
C THR A 176 26.90 -5.29 -22.10
N ALA A 177 25.73 -5.74 -21.65
CA ALA A 177 24.99 -5.16 -20.53
C ALA A 177 25.45 -5.67 -19.15
N GLY A 178 26.23 -6.76 -19.11
CA GLY A 178 26.68 -7.39 -17.88
C GLY A 178 26.61 -8.93 -17.92
N PRO A 179 27.11 -9.60 -16.86
CA PRO A 179 27.04 -11.04 -16.72
C PRO A 179 25.62 -11.50 -16.36
N ILE A 180 25.22 -12.65 -16.89
CA ILE A 180 23.97 -13.35 -16.59
C ILE A 180 24.34 -14.64 -15.87
N GLN A 181 23.73 -14.86 -14.71
CA GLN A 181 23.76 -16.15 -14.00
C GLN A 181 22.32 -16.58 -13.76
N GLN A 182 21.96 -17.76 -14.27
CA GLN A 182 20.61 -18.29 -14.11
C GLN A 182 20.67 -19.80 -13.89
N THR A 183 19.87 -20.27 -12.93
CA THR A 183 19.57 -21.70 -12.80
C THR A 183 18.12 -21.94 -13.22
N PHE A 184 17.91 -22.95 -14.06
CA PHE A 184 16.61 -23.36 -14.56
C PHE A 184 16.44 -24.88 -14.43
N THR A 185 15.39 -25.30 -13.72
CA THR A 185 15.13 -26.70 -13.38
C THR A 185 13.73 -27.11 -13.86
N PRO A 186 13.53 -27.29 -15.17
CA PRO A 186 12.24 -27.70 -15.70
C PRO A 186 12.01 -29.17 -15.36
N THR A 187 10.92 -29.49 -14.66
CA THR A 187 10.62 -30.88 -14.24
C THR A 187 9.50 -31.43 -15.11
N LEU A 188 9.72 -32.56 -15.77
CA LEU A 188 8.65 -33.32 -16.42
C LEU A 188 8.03 -34.29 -15.41
N THR A 189 6.71 -34.28 -15.31
CA THR A 189 5.97 -35.12 -14.36
C THR A 189 5.18 -36.20 -15.10
N ILE A 190 5.46 -37.47 -14.80
CA ILE A 190 4.74 -38.62 -15.36
C ILE A 190 4.01 -39.34 -14.23
N ASN A 191 2.70 -39.17 -14.14
CA ASN A 191 1.88 -39.79 -13.11
C ASN A 191 1.28 -41.10 -13.61
N PHE A 192 1.42 -42.15 -12.80
CA PHE A 192 0.79 -43.45 -12.98
C PHE A 192 -0.29 -43.58 -11.92
N GLN A 193 -1.54 -43.76 -12.36
CA GLN A 193 -2.70 -43.76 -11.46
C GLN A 193 -3.73 -44.81 -11.85
N ARG A 194 -4.33 -45.42 -10.83
CA ARG A 194 -5.54 -46.23 -10.97
C ARG A 194 -6.76 -45.36 -10.72
N THR A 195 -7.54 -45.12 -11.77
CA THR A 195 -8.78 -44.34 -11.71
C THR A 195 -9.99 -45.25 -11.94
N SER A 196 -11.20 -44.69 -11.83
CA SER A 196 -12.43 -45.36 -12.26
C SER A 196 -12.45 -45.68 -13.76
N GLU A 197 -11.63 -45.00 -14.56
CA GLU A 197 -11.51 -45.16 -16.02
C GLU A 197 -10.42 -46.17 -16.41
N GLY A 198 -9.66 -46.67 -15.44
CA GLY A 198 -8.60 -47.67 -15.61
C GLY A 198 -7.24 -47.22 -15.08
N ASP A 199 -6.22 -48.03 -15.37
CA ASP A 199 -4.83 -47.72 -15.06
C ASP A 199 -4.27 -46.83 -16.17
N THR A 200 -4.01 -45.55 -15.85
CA THR A 200 -3.63 -44.51 -16.82
C THR A 200 -2.30 -43.85 -16.50
N ILE A 201 -1.66 -43.33 -17.52
CA ILE A 201 -0.44 -42.52 -17.47
C ILE A 201 -0.78 -41.11 -17.93
N THR A 202 -0.43 -40.09 -17.14
CA THR A 202 -0.57 -38.69 -17.54
C THR A 202 0.79 -38.02 -17.49
N ILE A 203 1.15 -37.32 -18.57
CA ILE A 203 2.42 -36.59 -18.69
C ILE A 203 2.09 -35.10 -18.68
N GLN A 204 2.70 -34.37 -17.75
CA GLN A 204 2.45 -32.95 -17.50
C GLN A 204 3.75 -32.16 -17.61
N ASP A 205 3.63 -30.83 -17.65
CA ASP A 205 4.75 -29.89 -17.66
C ASP A 205 5.64 -29.99 -18.92
N LEU A 206 5.01 -30.29 -20.06
CA LEU A 206 5.68 -30.43 -21.36
C LEU A 206 6.37 -29.14 -21.83
N HIS A 207 5.94 -27.97 -21.39
CA HIS A 207 6.53 -26.69 -21.76
C HIS A 207 6.73 -25.80 -20.54
N GLN A 208 7.97 -25.34 -20.33
CA GLN A 208 8.36 -24.54 -19.18
C GLN A 208 9.32 -23.44 -19.60
N THR A 209 9.17 -22.25 -19.01
CA THR A 209 9.98 -21.08 -19.34
C THR A 209 10.38 -20.32 -18.09
N LYS A 210 11.60 -19.77 -18.09
CA LYS A 210 12.08 -18.82 -17.08
C LYS A 210 12.68 -17.59 -17.75
N THR A 211 12.06 -16.44 -17.53
CA THR A 211 12.44 -15.17 -18.13
C THR A 211 12.88 -14.19 -17.06
N ASP A 212 13.95 -13.45 -17.34
CA ASP A 212 14.51 -12.46 -16.42
C ASP A 212 15.28 -11.39 -17.22
N ALA A 213 15.76 -10.32 -16.57
CA ALA A 213 16.35 -9.19 -17.25
C ALA A 213 17.43 -8.46 -16.44
N LEU A 214 18.49 -8.02 -17.13
CA LEU A 214 19.43 -7.03 -16.62
C LEU A 214 18.80 -5.64 -16.73
N THR A 215 18.79 -4.90 -15.62
CA THR A 215 18.21 -3.56 -15.54
C THR A 215 19.22 -2.57 -14.97
N GLU A 216 19.08 -1.31 -15.38
CA GLU A 216 19.81 -0.18 -14.83
C GLU A 216 18.81 0.85 -14.34
N ASN A 217 19.02 1.31 -13.10
CA ASN A 217 18.24 2.40 -12.53
C ASN A 217 18.93 3.72 -12.88
N GLN A 218 18.21 4.59 -13.58
CA GLN A 218 18.66 5.94 -13.85
C GLN A 218 17.86 6.91 -12.99
N THR A 219 18.56 7.60 -12.09
CA THR A 219 17.97 8.65 -11.26
C THR A 219 18.12 9.98 -11.97
N LYS A 220 17.00 10.61 -12.33
CA LYS A 220 17.00 11.95 -12.91
C LYS A 220 16.45 12.96 -11.90
N THR A 221 17.21 14.01 -11.66
CA THR A 221 16.75 15.13 -10.84
C THR A 221 15.67 15.93 -11.58
N ARG A 222 14.54 16.12 -10.93
CA ARG A 222 13.40 16.91 -11.40
C ARG A 222 13.64 18.40 -11.13
N GLN A 223 14.32 19.05 -12.07
CA GLN A 223 14.65 20.49 -12.00
C GLN A 223 13.40 21.38 -11.91
N ASP A 224 12.29 20.95 -12.52
CA ASP A 224 10.98 21.60 -12.41
C ASP A 224 10.49 21.66 -10.95
N ILE A 225 10.64 20.56 -10.21
CA ILE A 225 10.24 20.49 -8.79
C ILE A 225 11.18 21.32 -7.92
N LEU A 226 12.49 21.34 -8.20
CA LEU A 226 13.44 22.20 -7.50
C LEU A 226 13.12 23.69 -7.71
N LEU A 227 12.82 24.10 -8.95
CA LEU A 227 12.42 25.47 -9.25
C LEU A 227 11.10 25.83 -8.54
N GLN A 228 10.14 24.90 -8.51
CA GLN A 228 8.86 25.12 -7.82
C GLN A 228 9.05 25.26 -6.31
N ARG A 229 9.93 24.45 -5.69
CA ARG A 229 10.30 24.58 -4.27
C ARG A 229 10.95 25.94 -3.98
N ASN A 230 11.93 26.35 -4.79
CA ASN A 230 12.61 27.64 -4.64
C ASN A 230 11.63 28.82 -4.79
N THR A 231 10.73 28.76 -5.76
CA THR A 231 9.69 29.78 -5.97
C THR A 231 8.73 29.83 -4.78
N SER A 232 8.40 28.68 -4.19
CA SER A 232 7.56 28.59 -3.00
C SER A 232 8.22 29.22 -1.78
N TYR A 233 9.55 29.07 -1.62
CA TYR A 233 10.31 29.73 -0.56
C TYR A 233 10.33 31.26 -0.71
N ILE A 234 10.47 31.76 -1.94
CA ILE A 234 10.38 33.20 -2.21
C ILE A 234 8.98 33.72 -1.85
N LEU A 235 7.93 32.97 -2.22
CA LEU A 235 6.54 33.36 -1.96
C LEU A 235 6.21 33.39 -0.46
N ILE A 236 6.63 32.40 0.34
CA ILE A 236 6.41 32.42 1.79
C ILE A 236 7.18 33.57 2.44
N ALA A 237 8.42 33.86 2.02
CA ALA A 237 9.21 34.95 2.58
C ALA A 237 8.52 36.31 2.36
N ILE A 238 8.06 36.57 1.13
CA ILE A 238 7.32 37.80 0.80
C ILE A 238 6.00 37.88 1.57
N SER A 239 5.23 36.79 1.60
CA SER A 239 3.92 36.77 2.27
C SER A 239 4.05 36.95 3.78
N ALA A 240 5.02 36.30 4.42
CA ALA A 240 5.28 36.41 5.86
C ALA A 240 5.75 37.82 6.24
N ALA A 241 6.65 38.42 5.44
CA ALA A 241 7.08 39.80 5.64
C ALA A 241 5.91 40.79 5.50
N GLY A 242 5.06 40.62 4.47
CA GLY A 242 3.86 41.43 4.27
C GLY A 242 2.81 41.25 5.37
N LEU A 243 2.66 40.03 5.89
CA LEU A 243 1.78 39.73 7.02
C LEU A 243 2.28 40.41 8.30
N ALA A 244 3.58 40.34 8.59
CA ALA A 244 4.19 41.02 9.73
C ALA A 244 4.01 42.54 9.63
N PHE A 245 4.29 43.12 8.46
CA PHE A 245 4.12 44.54 8.19
C PHE A 245 2.66 44.99 8.35
N SER A 246 1.71 44.28 7.73
CA SER A 246 0.28 44.61 7.80
C SER A 246 -0.27 44.48 9.23
N THR A 247 0.15 43.46 9.97
CA THR A 247 -0.22 43.27 11.38
C THR A 247 0.29 44.43 12.25
N TYR A 248 1.53 44.85 12.06
CA TYR A 248 2.12 45.99 12.78
C TYR A 248 1.33 47.29 12.54
N PHE A 249 0.97 47.60 11.29
CA PHE A 249 0.20 48.80 10.98
C PHE A 249 -1.26 48.71 11.42
N TYR A 250 -1.88 47.54 11.34
CA TYR A 250 -3.25 47.33 11.80
C TYR A 250 -3.39 47.57 13.31
N THR A 251 -2.46 47.03 14.11
CA THR A 251 -2.49 47.23 15.57
C THR A 251 -2.25 48.70 15.97
N LYS A 252 -1.38 49.41 15.26
CA LYS A 252 -1.09 50.84 15.52
C LYS A 252 -2.22 51.79 15.09
N THR A 253 -3.05 51.40 14.12
CA THR A 253 -4.11 52.27 13.55
C THR A 253 -5.51 51.94 14.06
N LYS A 254 -5.68 50.89 14.88
CA LYS A 254 -6.96 50.54 15.46
C LYS A 254 -7.39 51.61 16.49
N PRO A 255 -8.58 52.20 16.39
CA PRO A 255 -9.08 53.13 17.40
C PRO A 255 -9.23 52.41 18.74
N LYS A 256 -8.75 53.02 19.84
CA LYS A 256 -9.05 52.55 21.20
C LYS A 256 -10.56 52.66 21.42
N THR A 257 -11.21 51.58 21.82
CA THR A 257 -12.59 51.60 22.30
C THR A 257 -12.61 52.39 23.62
N GLU A 258 -13.29 53.52 23.67
CA GLU A 258 -13.52 54.26 24.93
C GLU A 258 -14.58 53.52 25.75
N GLU A 259 -14.23 53.09 26.97
CA GLU A 259 -15.17 52.55 27.95
C GLU A 259 -16.00 53.71 28.54
N ILE A 260 -17.34 53.58 28.56
CA ILE A 260 -18.22 54.60 29.14
C ILE A 260 -18.15 54.50 30.68
N PRO A 261 -17.85 55.59 31.42
CA PRO A 261 -17.79 55.54 32.88
C PRO A 261 -19.13 55.17 33.51
N LEU A 262 -19.10 54.33 34.55
CA LEU A 262 -20.29 53.85 35.27
C LEU A 262 -21.16 55.02 35.78
N GLU A 263 -20.55 56.11 36.23
CA GLU A 263 -21.27 57.29 36.70
C GLU A 263 -22.19 57.89 35.62
N LYS A 264 -21.77 57.82 34.35
CA LYS A 264 -22.56 58.32 33.22
C LYS A 264 -23.73 57.40 32.88
N LEU A 265 -23.60 56.10 33.14
CA LEU A 265 -24.68 55.12 32.96
C LEU A 265 -25.77 55.24 34.04
N LEU A 266 -25.39 55.57 35.27
CA LEU A 266 -26.32 55.67 36.41
C LEU A 266 -27.02 57.03 36.53
N GLN A 267 -26.46 58.09 35.91
CA GLN A 267 -26.94 59.47 36.03
C GLN A 267 -28.46 59.65 35.79
N PRO A 268 -29.10 59.00 34.80
CA PRO A 268 -30.54 59.16 34.56
C PRO A 268 -31.45 58.59 35.66
N TYR A 269 -30.92 57.71 36.52
CA TYR A 269 -31.69 56.99 37.54
C TYR A 269 -31.29 57.39 38.97
N LYS A 270 -30.47 58.44 39.11
CA LYS A 270 -29.88 58.86 40.38
C LYS A 270 -30.93 59.07 41.48
N ASP A 271 -32.10 59.57 41.13
CA ASP A 271 -33.17 59.89 42.09
C ASP A 271 -33.85 58.63 42.66
N LEU A 272 -33.70 57.48 42.01
CA LEU A 272 -34.21 56.19 42.46
C LEU A 272 -33.15 55.38 43.23
N ILE A 273 -31.88 55.82 43.22
CA ILE A 273 -30.74 55.06 43.74
C ILE A 273 -30.29 55.60 45.10
N ILE A 274 -30.15 54.71 46.07
CA ILE A 274 -29.53 54.98 47.36
C ILE A 274 -28.21 54.20 47.43
N GLU A 275 -27.11 54.88 47.74
CA GLU A 275 -25.82 54.22 47.93
C GLU A 275 -25.74 53.56 49.32
N ALA A 276 -25.41 52.27 49.36
CA ALA A 276 -25.14 51.54 50.59
C ALA A 276 -23.67 51.11 50.67
N THR A 277 -23.10 51.17 51.87
CA THR A 277 -21.70 50.79 52.13
C THR A 277 -21.50 49.26 52.14
N GLU A 278 -22.55 48.52 52.50
CA GLU A 278 -22.56 47.06 52.55
C GLU A 278 -23.80 46.51 51.83
N SER A 279 -23.70 45.32 51.27
CA SER A 279 -24.85 44.65 50.65
C SER A 279 -25.92 44.37 51.71
N PRO A 280 -27.21 44.65 51.42
CA PRO A 280 -28.28 44.39 52.37
C PRO A 280 -28.36 42.90 52.71
N LYS A 281 -28.56 42.58 54.00
CA LYS A 281 -28.68 41.21 54.50
C LYS A 281 -30.04 40.64 54.08
N THR A 282 -30.04 39.69 53.15
CA THR A 282 -31.25 38.98 52.72
C THR A 282 -31.51 37.75 53.60
N PRO A 283 -32.76 37.48 54.03
CA PRO A 283 -33.11 36.25 54.75
C PRO A 283 -32.78 34.98 53.92
N PRO A 284 -32.48 33.83 54.54
CA PRO A 284 -32.04 32.61 53.85
C PRO A 284 -33.05 32.02 52.85
N GLU A 285 -34.34 32.41 52.91
CA GLU A 285 -35.41 31.95 52.01
C GLU A 285 -35.84 33.02 50.98
N THR A 286 -34.87 33.74 50.40
CA THR A 286 -35.15 34.76 49.35
C THR A 286 -34.92 34.23 47.93
N THR A 287 -35.82 34.59 47.00
CA THR A 287 -35.68 34.32 45.56
C THR A 287 -35.04 35.51 44.86
N THR A 288 -33.89 35.30 44.20
CA THR A 288 -33.18 36.37 43.46
C THR A 288 -33.51 36.35 41.97
N ILE A 289 -33.93 37.48 41.42
CA ILE A 289 -34.22 37.70 40.00
C ILE A 289 -33.14 38.63 39.42
N ASN A 290 -32.35 38.12 38.48
CA ASN A 290 -31.31 38.91 37.79
C ASN A 290 -31.90 39.67 36.59
N ILE A 291 -31.82 41.00 36.62
CA ILE A 291 -32.30 41.89 35.57
C ILE A 291 -31.12 42.29 34.67
N LYS A 292 -31.31 42.14 33.34
CA LYS A 292 -30.26 42.42 32.35
C LYS A 292 -30.05 43.89 32.05
N ASP A 293 -31.08 44.72 32.22
CA ASP A 293 -31.06 46.14 31.86
C ASP A 293 -31.44 47.00 33.07
N ILE A 294 -30.60 47.99 33.39
CA ILE A 294 -30.86 48.97 34.44
C ILE A 294 -32.20 49.69 34.26
N LYS A 295 -32.66 49.90 33.02
CA LYS A 295 -33.95 50.56 32.75
C LYS A 295 -35.13 49.73 33.26
N GLU A 296 -35.06 48.41 33.12
CA GLU A 296 -36.10 47.51 33.62
C GLU A 296 -36.04 47.39 35.16
N LEU A 297 -34.82 47.46 35.74
CA LEU A 297 -34.67 47.57 37.19
C LEU A 297 -35.28 48.88 37.72
N ALA A 298 -35.06 50.01 37.05
CA ALA A 298 -35.63 51.30 37.44
C ALA A 298 -37.16 51.32 37.41
N LYS A 299 -37.78 50.78 36.36
CA LYS A 299 -39.24 50.62 36.31
C LYS A 299 -39.77 49.76 37.45
N THR A 300 -39.05 48.69 37.78
CA THR A 300 -39.43 47.78 38.87
C THR A 300 -39.40 48.52 40.21
N ALA A 301 -38.38 49.34 40.47
CA ALA A 301 -38.28 50.17 41.67
C ALA A 301 -39.46 51.15 41.81
N GLU A 302 -39.81 51.83 40.71
CA GLU A 302 -40.94 52.76 40.68
C GLU A 302 -42.28 52.06 40.95
N ILE A 303 -42.54 50.91 40.33
CA ILE A 303 -43.80 50.15 40.51
C ILE A 303 -43.94 49.65 41.95
N LEU A 304 -42.86 49.15 42.54
CA LEU A 304 -42.86 48.63 43.91
C LEU A 304 -42.80 49.76 44.96
N ALA A 305 -42.61 51.01 44.54
CA ALA A 305 -42.34 52.16 45.40
C ALA A 305 -41.19 51.89 46.39
N LYS A 306 -40.12 51.23 45.92
CA LYS A 306 -38.91 50.89 46.69
C LYS A 306 -37.67 51.49 46.04
N PRO A 307 -36.69 51.97 46.80
CA PRO A 307 -35.44 52.48 46.25
C PRO A 307 -34.54 51.36 45.71
N ILE A 308 -33.68 51.69 44.74
CA ILE A 308 -32.61 50.82 44.24
C ILE A 308 -31.38 51.04 45.12
N ILE A 309 -30.86 49.97 45.72
CA ILE A 309 -29.66 50.02 46.56
C ILE A 309 -28.43 49.76 45.68
N LEU A 310 -27.53 50.73 45.57
CA LEU A 310 -26.24 50.58 44.90
C LEU A 310 -25.16 50.19 45.90
N THR A 311 -24.56 49.01 45.72
CA THR A 311 -23.38 48.57 46.46
C THR A 311 -22.17 48.54 45.52
N LYS A 312 -21.11 49.30 45.86
CA LYS A 312 -19.92 49.44 44.98
C LYS A 312 -18.89 48.30 45.12
N LYS A 313 -18.92 47.55 46.22
CA LYS A 313 -17.94 46.48 46.54
C LYS A 313 -18.66 45.16 46.81
N PRO A 314 -18.13 44.00 46.34
CA PRO A 314 -16.89 43.81 45.58
C PRO A 314 -16.98 44.20 44.08
N LYS A 315 -18.20 44.33 43.54
CA LYS A 315 -18.48 44.88 42.21
C LYS A 315 -19.74 45.76 42.28
N PRO A 316 -19.85 46.82 41.47
CA PRO A 316 -21.05 47.64 41.42
C PRO A 316 -22.28 46.77 41.16
N THR A 317 -23.24 46.81 42.07
CA THR A 317 -24.46 46.00 42.01
C THR A 317 -25.63 46.86 42.44
N LEU A 318 -26.71 46.82 41.67
CA LEU A 318 -27.96 47.52 41.93
C LEU A 318 -29.02 46.50 42.38
N THR A 319 -29.63 46.71 43.54
CA THR A 319 -30.51 45.74 44.18
C THR A 319 -31.81 46.36 44.69
N ILE A 320 -32.96 45.71 44.48
CA ILE A 320 -34.25 46.07 45.09
C ILE A 320 -34.71 44.89 45.95
N ILE A 321 -35.17 45.16 47.17
CA ILE A 321 -35.68 44.15 48.09
C ILE A 321 -37.18 44.34 48.27
N ASP A 322 -37.94 43.30 47.96
CA ASP A 322 -39.37 43.24 48.19
C ASP A 322 -39.75 41.93 48.88
N GLN A 323 -40.00 41.99 50.19
CA GLN A 323 -40.31 40.84 51.04
C GLN A 323 -39.31 39.68 50.88
N ASN A 324 -39.71 38.61 50.19
CA ASN A 324 -38.92 37.41 49.92
C ASN A 324 -38.34 37.35 48.50
N ILE A 325 -38.43 38.43 47.70
CA ILE A 325 -37.87 38.55 46.35
C ILE A 325 -36.82 39.66 46.31
N THR A 326 -35.68 39.37 45.68
CA THR A 326 -34.61 40.35 45.46
C THR A 326 -34.34 40.51 43.98
N TYR A 327 -34.43 41.72 43.45
CA TYR A 327 -34.11 42.03 42.05
C TYR A 327 -32.70 42.62 41.96
N GLN A 328 -31.84 42.10 41.08
CA GLN A 328 -30.42 42.49 41.01
C GLN A 328 -29.94 42.76 39.58
N HIS A 329 -29.14 43.81 39.39
CA HIS A 329 -28.43 44.11 38.13
C HIS A 329 -26.96 44.45 38.39
N THR A 330 -26.06 43.97 37.53
CA THR A 330 -24.64 44.28 37.55
C THR A 330 -24.28 44.98 36.23
N PRO A 331 -23.93 46.28 36.25
CA PRO A 331 -23.63 47.08 35.06
C PRO A 331 -22.27 46.78 34.42
#